data_AF-A0AAU5KX70-F1
#
_entry.id   AF-A0AAU5KX70-F1
#
_cell.length_a   1.000
_cell.length_b   1.000
_cell.length_c   1.000
_cell.angle_alpha   90.00
_cell.angle_beta   90.00
_cell.angle_gamma   90.00
#
_symmetry.space_group_name_H-M   'P 1'
#
loop_
_entity.id
_entity.type
_entity.pdbx_description
1 polymer ?
#
loop_
_entity_poly.entity_id
_entity_poly.type
_entity_poly.pdbx_seq_one_letter_code
_entity_poly.pdbx_strand_id
1 'polypeptide(L)'
;MRIRHTEQPPAQHSGESEQDALDLRAELDELLRARQYANQRERRLAEAVRAVPERQRPDAELLRQLAQARTLREGLGTRCLELSEQLTALEDRLRQPPVRNPVPRQPTGARFGGVREKEGAHAPSARRAAPPPPATGARFGSPRSRPEEAGEPTPPRTVPAPQPPPAPEEPPEPPRRRSPAELTALAERITALHRQGATQEITSLLGQAAALLLPLDTARLAGLLARGGPPDASVQLARGAAAGTPTQAASTLAELRSAGLAQEATELFHALWAYPADALPALLVALERAGQHADSATLLWEWGSAPTAELAALAAGLERAGRSEDARTLLRQAAGRPAAELTDLAGTLPEPLSGVLLRDLAALRPPAELVRLATALAPHRRLYDGLLAALLEDEGRHRSTLASLRGAGLPTAPAGPPRSRWGRR
;
A
#
# COMPACT_ATOMS: atom_id res chain seq x y z
N MET A 1 7.04 -67.73 23.74
CA MET A 1 6.21 -66.69 23.09
C MET A 1 6.96 -65.36 23.23
N ARG A 2 7.77 -64.98 22.24
CA ARG A 2 8.60 -63.75 22.27
C ARG A 2 7.85 -62.65 21.51
N ILE A 3 7.37 -61.65 22.23
CA ILE A 3 6.71 -60.46 21.68
C ILE A 3 7.81 -59.62 21.03
N ARG A 4 7.81 -59.52 19.71
CA ARG A 4 8.68 -58.60 18.97
C ARG A 4 8.09 -57.20 19.10
N HIS A 5 8.76 -56.33 19.85
CA HIS A 5 8.51 -54.90 19.80
C HIS A 5 8.86 -54.40 18.39
N THR A 6 7.84 -54.02 17.63
CA THR A 6 7.99 -53.22 16.42
C THR A 6 8.32 -51.80 16.85
N GLU A 7 9.60 -51.43 16.73
CA GLU A 7 10.04 -50.04 16.83
C GLU A 7 9.33 -49.22 15.74
N GLN A 8 8.49 -48.30 16.18
CA GLN A 8 7.77 -47.38 15.32
C GLN A 8 8.70 -46.21 15.00
N PRO A 9 8.98 -45.92 13.71
CA PRO A 9 9.89 -44.84 13.35
C PRO A 9 9.32 -43.48 13.78
N PRO A 10 10.20 -42.50 14.11
CA PRO A 10 9.80 -41.23 14.70
C PRO A 10 9.00 -40.37 13.72
N ALA A 11 7.88 -39.83 14.20
CA ALA A 11 6.95 -38.96 13.46
C ALA A 11 7.48 -37.53 13.18
N GLN A 12 8.80 -37.33 13.12
CA GLN A 12 9.42 -36.00 13.11
C GLN A 12 9.26 -35.24 11.77
N HIS A 13 9.10 -35.93 10.64
CA HIS A 13 9.07 -35.28 9.33
C HIS A 13 7.77 -34.51 9.01
N SER A 14 6.66 -34.80 9.69
CA SER A 14 5.39 -34.10 9.44
C SER A 14 5.41 -32.66 9.98
N GLY A 15 6.07 -32.42 11.11
CA GLY A 15 6.13 -31.08 11.72
C GLY A 15 7.00 -30.09 10.95
N GLU A 16 8.08 -30.55 10.33
CA GLU A 16 8.97 -29.69 9.53
C GLU A 16 8.26 -29.17 8.28
N SER A 17 7.50 -30.03 7.58
CA SER A 17 6.76 -29.62 6.37
C SER A 17 5.61 -28.63 6.67
N GLU A 18 4.96 -28.73 7.82
CA GLU A 18 3.93 -27.75 8.22
C GLU A 18 4.54 -26.38 8.54
N GLN A 19 5.72 -26.36 9.19
CA GLN A 19 6.44 -25.12 9.45
C GLN A 19 6.91 -24.47 8.15
N ASP A 20 7.45 -25.25 7.20
CA ASP A 20 7.84 -24.75 5.88
C ASP A 20 6.65 -24.10 5.14
N ALA A 21 5.45 -24.66 5.27
CA ALA A 21 4.23 -24.06 4.69
C ALA A 21 3.88 -22.70 5.31
N LEU A 22 4.04 -22.56 6.63
CA LEU A 22 3.80 -21.31 7.33
C LEU A 22 4.82 -20.23 6.95
N ASP A 23 6.08 -20.62 6.83
CA ASP A 23 7.16 -19.70 6.44
C ASP A 23 6.98 -19.20 4.99
N LEU A 24 6.60 -20.10 4.06
CA LEU A 24 6.28 -19.73 2.67
C LEU A 24 5.08 -18.78 2.58
N ARG A 25 4.04 -18.99 3.40
CA ARG A 25 2.87 -18.08 3.46
C ARG A 25 3.28 -16.70 3.96
N ALA A 26 4.10 -16.63 5.00
CA ALA A 26 4.60 -15.36 5.52
C ALA A 26 5.46 -14.61 4.48
N GLU A 27 6.35 -15.32 3.76
CA GLU A 27 7.15 -14.75 2.67
C GLU A 27 6.25 -14.23 1.52
N LEU A 28 5.22 -15.00 1.15
CA LEU A 28 4.26 -14.59 0.13
C LEU A 28 3.50 -13.30 0.54
N ASP A 29 3.04 -13.22 1.78
CA ASP A 29 2.35 -12.03 2.31
C ASP A 29 3.26 -10.79 2.34
N GLU A 30 4.55 -10.97 2.62
CA GLU A 30 5.54 -9.88 2.55
C GLU A 30 5.76 -9.42 1.11
N LEU A 31 5.89 -10.34 0.15
CA LEU A 31 6.04 -9.99 -1.27
C LEU A 31 4.79 -9.32 -1.85
N LEU A 32 3.59 -9.75 -1.45
CA LEU A 32 2.35 -9.11 -1.87
C LEU A 32 2.28 -7.65 -1.38
N ARG A 33 2.68 -7.38 -0.13
CA ARG A 33 2.82 -6.01 0.38
C ARG A 33 3.86 -5.22 -0.39
N ALA A 34 5.06 -5.78 -0.60
CA ALA A 34 6.11 -5.13 -1.40
C ALA A 34 5.64 -4.78 -2.82
N ARG A 35 4.87 -5.67 -3.45
CA ARG A 35 4.29 -5.46 -4.79
C ARG A 35 3.27 -4.32 -4.79
N GLN A 36 2.44 -4.21 -3.75
CA GLN A 36 1.50 -3.08 -3.59
C GLN A 36 2.25 -1.75 -3.46
N TYR A 37 3.31 -1.69 -2.64
CA TYR A 37 4.16 -0.49 -2.53
C TYR A 37 4.82 -0.12 -3.87
N ALA A 38 5.34 -1.11 -4.61
CA ALA A 38 5.92 -0.88 -5.93
C ALA A 38 4.88 -0.31 -6.92
N ASN A 39 3.63 -0.78 -6.87
CA ASN A 39 2.52 -0.27 -7.68
C ASN A 39 2.17 1.17 -7.32
N GLN A 40 2.02 1.48 -6.03
CA GLN A 40 1.77 2.86 -5.56
C GLN A 40 2.89 3.81 -5.97
N ARG A 41 4.15 3.38 -5.84
CA ARG A 41 5.31 4.17 -6.29
C ARG A 41 5.31 4.39 -7.80
N GLU A 42 5.01 3.35 -8.59
CA GLU A 42 4.87 3.48 -10.04
C GLU A 42 3.79 4.53 -10.40
N ARG A 43 2.62 4.48 -9.77
CA ARG A 43 1.53 5.44 -10.00
C ARG A 43 1.97 6.88 -9.71
N ARG A 44 2.56 7.14 -8.55
CA ARG A 44 3.06 8.47 -8.17
C ARG A 44 4.11 9.00 -9.14
N LEU A 45 5.05 8.15 -9.57
CA LEU A 45 6.07 8.54 -10.55
C LEU A 45 5.44 8.80 -11.93
N ALA A 46 4.45 8.00 -12.34
CA ALA A 46 3.75 8.20 -13.60
C ALA A 46 2.92 9.49 -13.60
N GLU A 47 2.30 9.84 -12.47
CA GLU A 47 1.61 11.12 -12.27
C GLU A 47 2.59 12.29 -12.28
N ALA A 48 3.73 12.18 -11.60
CA ALA A 48 4.78 13.20 -11.63
C ALA A 48 5.29 13.45 -13.06
N VAL A 49 5.47 12.39 -13.86
CA VAL A 49 5.85 12.52 -15.28
C VAL A 49 4.76 13.22 -16.09
N ARG A 50 3.47 12.93 -15.82
CA ARG A 50 2.34 13.59 -16.49
C ARG A 50 2.15 15.06 -16.08
N ALA A 51 2.54 15.42 -14.87
CA ALA A 51 2.42 16.78 -14.35
C ALA A 51 3.47 17.76 -14.93
N VAL A 52 4.50 17.25 -15.62
CA VAL A 52 5.50 18.11 -16.28
C VAL A 52 4.83 18.84 -17.45
N PRO A 53 4.90 20.19 -17.52
CA PRO A 53 4.29 20.95 -18.61
C PRO A 53 4.81 20.51 -19.98
N GLU A 54 3.95 20.45 -21.00
CA GLU A 54 4.30 19.93 -22.35
C GLU A 54 5.53 20.61 -22.99
N ARG A 55 5.83 21.85 -22.61
CA ARG A 55 6.99 22.61 -23.09
C ARG A 55 8.31 22.17 -22.45
N GLN A 56 8.26 21.41 -21.37
CA GLN A 56 9.41 20.89 -20.64
C GLN A 56 9.51 19.38 -20.85
N ARG A 57 10.72 18.90 -21.17
CA ARG A 57 10.99 17.47 -21.17
C ARG A 57 10.99 16.96 -19.73
N PRO A 58 10.35 15.81 -19.43
CA PRO A 58 10.46 15.19 -18.12
C PRO A 58 11.93 14.94 -17.76
N ASP A 59 12.28 15.15 -16.50
CA ASP A 59 13.61 14.86 -16.00
C ASP A 59 13.99 13.40 -16.30
N ALA A 60 15.18 13.20 -16.86
CA ALA A 60 15.70 11.88 -17.20
C ALA A 60 15.80 10.98 -15.95
N GLU A 61 16.06 11.55 -14.78
CA GLU A 61 16.10 10.80 -13.52
C GLU A 61 14.71 10.28 -13.14
N LEU A 62 13.66 11.10 -13.29
CA LEU A 62 12.28 10.71 -13.01
C LEU A 62 11.84 9.54 -13.92
N LEU A 63 12.20 9.59 -15.21
CA LEU A 63 11.94 8.51 -16.16
C LEU A 63 12.68 7.21 -15.79
N ARG A 64 13.95 7.31 -15.34
CA ARG A 64 14.70 6.15 -14.83
C ARG A 64 14.04 5.52 -13.61
N GLN A 65 13.58 6.35 -12.67
CA GLN A 65 12.89 5.87 -11.47
C GLN A 65 11.57 5.17 -11.80
N LEU A 66 10.80 5.70 -12.76
CA LEU A 66 9.56 5.07 -13.22
C LEU A 66 9.85 3.69 -13.86
N ALA A 67 10.88 3.60 -14.70
CA ALA A 67 11.30 2.34 -15.30
C ALA A 67 11.73 1.32 -14.22
N GLN A 68 12.51 1.76 -13.23
CA GLN A 68 12.93 0.90 -12.13
C GLN A 68 11.75 0.40 -11.29
N ALA A 69 10.75 1.26 -11.01
CA ALA A 69 9.55 0.86 -10.29
C ALA A 69 8.72 -0.20 -11.04
N ARG A 70 8.63 -0.09 -12.38
CA ARG A 70 7.99 -1.09 -13.24
C ARG A 70 8.70 -2.43 -13.20
N THR A 71 10.01 -2.43 -13.41
CA THR A 71 10.82 -3.66 -13.34
C THR A 71 10.72 -4.33 -11.97
N LEU A 72 10.73 -3.55 -10.89
CA LEU A 72 10.55 -4.07 -9.54
C LEU A 72 9.16 -4.70 -9.36
N ARG A 73 8.08 -4.02 -9.79
CA ARG A 73 6.71 -4.56 -9.73
C ARG A 73 6.58 -5.88 -10.49
N GLU A 74 7.17 -5.96 -11.68
CA GLU A 74 7.16 -7.16 -12.52
C GLU A 74 7.95 -8.30 -11.86
N GLY A 75 9.17 -8.04 -11.38
CA GLY A 75 9.98 -9.04 -10.68
C GLY A 75 9.31 -9.58 -9.41
N LEU A 76 8.70 -8.71 -8.61
CA LEU A 76 7.91 -9.12 -7.44
C LEU A 76 6.69 -9.96 -7.85
N GLY A 77 6.05 -9.64 -8.98
CA GLY A 77 4.94 -10.41 -9.54
C GLY A 77 5.35 -11.84 -9.88
N THR A 78 6.47 -12.03 -10.58
CA THR A 78 7.01 -13.35 -10.92
C THR A 78 7.33 -14.15 -9.66
N ARG A 79 7.98 -13.53 -8.67
CA ARG A 79 8.33 -14.22 -7.42
C ARG A 79 7.10 -14.65 -6.61
N CYS A 80 6.04 -13.83 -6.58
CA CYS A 80 4.78 -14.20 -5.94
C CYS A 80 4.17 -15.46 -6.58
N LEU A 81 4.21 -15.57 -7.92
CA LEU A 81 3.73 -16.76 -8.63
C LEU A 81 4.57 -17.99 -8.29
N GLU A 82 5.89 -17.88 -8.29
CA GLU A 82 6.80 -18.98 -7.90
C GLU A 82 6.51 -19.49 -6.48
N LEU A 83 6.37 -18.58 -5.50
CA LEU A 83 6.05 -18.99 -4.13
C LEU A 83 4.66 -19.61 -4.00
N SER A 84 3.68 -19.10 -4.74
CA SER A 84 2.33 -19.68 -4.76
C SER A 84 2.34 -21.10 -5.32
N GLU A 85 3.12 -21.36 -6.38
CA GLU A 85 3.29 -22.70 -6.95
C GLU A 85 4.01 -23.63 -5.96
N GLN A 86 5.06 -23.15 -5.29
CA GLN A 86 5.78 -23.91 -4.26
C GLN A 86 4.89 -24.27 -3.07
N LEU A 87 4.09 -23.31 -2.59
CA LEU A 87 3.15 -23.52 -1.50
C LEU A 87 2.09 -24.56 -1.89
N THR A 88 1.52 -24.44 -3.10
CA THR A 88 0.54 -25.41 -3.62
C THR A 88 1.14 -26.82 -3.71
N ALA A 89 2.36 -26.95 -4.26
CA ALA A 89 3.05 -28.24 -4.38
C ALA A 89 3.42 -28.85 -3.01
N LEU A 90 3.61 -28.02 -1.98
CA LEU A 90 3.87 -28.48 -0.62
C LEU A 90 2.57 -28.91 0.06
N GLU A 91 1.49 -28.14 -0.08
CA GLU A 91 0.15 -28.51 0.42
C GLU A 91 -0.37 -29.80 -0.22
N ASP A 92 -0.14 -30.01 -1.52
CA ASP A 92 -0.50 -31.25 -2.21
C ASP A 92 0.27 -32.45 -1.65
N ARG A 93 1.56 -32.27 -1.33
CA ARG A 93 2.37 -33.32 -0.67
C ARG A 93 1.86 -33.64 0.73
N LEU A 94 1.40 -32.64 1.48
CA LEU A 94 0.80 -32.83 2.81
C LEU A 94 -0.58 -33.53 2.73
N ARG A 95 -1.36 -33.27 1.68
CA ARG A 95 -2.67 -33.92 1.47
C ARG A 95 -2.55 -35.36 0.98
N GLN A 96 -1.48 -35.71 0.26
CA GLN A 96 -1.29 -37.07 -0.22
C GLN A 96 -0.99 -37.99 0.98
N PRO A 97 -1.83 -39.00 1.24
CA PRO A 97 -1.51 -39.99 2.26
C PRO A 97 -0.19 -40.66 1.88
N PRO A 98 0.68 -41.02 2.86
CA PRO A 98 1.92 -41.69 2.56
C PRO A 98 1.60 -42.91 1.71
N VAL A 99 2.05 -42.91 0.46
CA VAL A 99 1.88 -44.04 -0.46
C VAL A 99 2.49 -45.22 0.27
N ARG A 100 1.64 -46.10 0.81
CA ARG A 100 2.10 -47.34 1.42
C ARG A 100 2.81 -48.08 0.30
N ASN A 101 4.13 -48.03 0.30
CA ASN A 101 4.95 -48.85 -0.58
C ASN A 101 4.35 -50.25 -0.50
N PRO A 102 3.80 -50.78 -1.61
CA PRO A 102 3.23 -52.10 -1.59
C PRO A 102 4.34 -53.01 -1.13
N VAL A 103 4.16 -53.61 0.06
CA VAL A 103 5.10 -54.58 0.60
C VAL A 103 5.39 -55.56 -0.53
N PRO A 104 6.64 -55.69 -1.01
CA PRO A 104 6.94 -56.62 -2.08
C PRO A 104 6.50 -57.98 -1.56
N ARG A 105 5.42 -58.51 -2.14
CA ARG A 105 4.99 -59.88 -1.87
C ARG A 105 6.17 -60.74 -2.28
N GLN A 106 6.91 -61.25 -1.30
CA GLN A 106 7.96 -62.23 -1.56
C GLN A 106 7.35 -63.34 -2.40
N PRO A 107 7.82 -63.56 -3.64
CA PRO A 107 7.43 -64.73 -4.39
C PRO A 107 8.04 -65.94 -3.68
N THR A 108 7.22 -66.66 -2.93
CA THR A 108 7.58 -67.98 -2.42
C THR A 108 7.77 -68.94 -3.60
N GLY A 109 9.05 -69.16 -3.93
CA GLY A 109 9.57 -70.42 -4.45
C GLY A 109 9.33 -70.75 -5.92
N ALA A 110 10.37 -70.61 -6.75
CA ALA A 110 10.84 -71.69 -7.61
C ALA A 110 12.28 -71.41 -8.06
N ARG A 111 13.03 -72.49 -8.14
CA ARG A 111 14.48 -72.66 -8.25
C ARG A 111 14.88 -72.78 -9.73
N PHE A 112 16.19 -72.70 -10.00
CA PHE A 112 16.90 -72.65 -11.31
C PHE A 112 17.06 -71.24 -11.88
N GLY A 113 18.23 -70.74 -12.23
CA GLY A 113 19.56 -71.33 -12.27
C GLY A 113 20.39 -70.53 -13.27
N GLY A 114 21.55 -70.04 -12.84
CA GLY A 114 22.67 -69.78 -13.74
C GLY A 114 22.89 -68.35 -14.25
N VAL A 115 24.16 -67.98 -14.11
CA VAL A 115 24.99 -67.14 -14.99
C VAL A 115 25.15 -65.66 -14.61
N ARG A 116 26.44 -65.35 -14.38
CA ARG A 116 27.10 -64.06 -14.17
C ARG A 116 26.94 -63.12 -15.37
N GLU A 117 26.95 -61.81 -15.09
CA GLU A 117 27.84 -60.76 -15.66
C GLU A 117 27.41 -59.42 -15.01
N LYS A 118 28.22 -58.70 -14.22
CA LYS A 118 29.48 -57.98 -14.42
C LYS A 118 29.30 -56.63 -15.14
N GLU A 119 29.74 -55.56 -14.45
CA GLU A 119 30.00 -54.18 -14.94
C GLU A 119 28.77 -53.38 -15.42
N GLY A 120 28.59 -52.08 -15.12
CA GLY A 120 29.40 -51.06 -14.48
C GLY A 120 28.71 -49.70 -14.66
N ALA A 121 29.46 -48.64 -14.36
CA ALA A 121 29.23 -47.23 -14.71
C ALA A 121 28.40 -46.35 -13.72
N HIS A 122 29.20 -45.57 -13.00
CA HIS A 122 28.90 -44.36 -12.26
C HIS A 122 28.12 -43.29 -13.06
N ALA A 123 27.16 -42.64 -12.41
CA ALA A 123 26.54 -41.40 -12.87
C ALA A 123 27.15 -40.18 -12.12
N PRO A 124 27.25 -39.00 -12.77
CA PRO A 124 28.14 -37.93 -12.33
C PRO A 124 27.50 -36.99 -11.29
N SER A 125 28.37 -36.49 -10.41
CA SER A 125 28.13 -35.43 -9.44
C SER A 125 27.82 -34.09 -10.14
N ALA A 126 26.67 -33.50 -9.83
CA ALA A 126 26.29 -32.18 -10.31
C ALA A 126 27.12 -31.09 -9.61
N ARG A 127 27.79 -30.26 -10.43
CA ARG A 127 28.60 -29.11 -10.02
C ARG A 127 27.72 -28.03 -9.39
N ARG A 128 28.10 -27.64 -8.17
CA ARG A 128 27.60 -26.49 -7.43
C ARG A 128 28.10 -25.19 -8.10
N ALA A 129 27.18 -24.35 -8.56
CA ALA A 129 27.50 -23.04 -9.13
C ALA A 129 27.91 -22.05 -8.02
N ALA A 130 28.96 -21.27 -8.28
CA ALA A 130 29.49 -20.25 -7.39
C ALA A 130 28.68 -18.94 -7.48
N PRO A 131 28.58 -18.15 -6.39
CA PRO A 131 27.95 -16.84 -6.41
C PRO A 131 28.86 -15.77 -7.06
N PRO A 132 28.30 -14.72 -7.69
CA PRO A 132 29.06 -13.62 -8.26
C PRO A 132 29.61 -12.67 -7.17
N PRO A 133 30.70 -11.92 -7.45
CA PRO A 133 31.32 -11.00 -6.51
C PRO A 133 30.50 -9.69 -6.32
N PRO A 134 30.66 -9.00 -5.17
CA PRO A 134 29.99 -7.73 -4.92
C PRO A 134 30.58 -6.59 -5.75
N ALA A 135 29.70 -5.74 -6.28
CA ALA A 135 30.05 -4.55 -7.03
C ALA A 135 30.64 -3.46 -6.10
N THR A 136 31.86 -3.05 -6.42
CA THR A 136 32.64 -2.01 -5.77
C THR A 136 32.02 -0.63 -5.98
N GLY A 137 31.98 0.18 -4.91
CA GLY A 137 31.28 1.45 -4.84
C GLY A 137 31.77 2.54 -5.81
N ALA A 138 30.80 3.24 -6.40
CA ALA A 138 31.01 4.51 -7.08
C ALA A 138 31.05 5.65 -6.05
N ARG A 139 32.20 6.34 -5.99
CA ARG A 139 32.41 7.61 -5.28
C ARG A 139 31.50 8.69 -5.86
N PHE A 140 30.65 9.29 -5.03
CA PHE A 140 30.00 10.56 -5.33
C PHE A 140 31.00 11.71 -5.19
N GLY A 141 31.26 12.40 -6.30
CA GLY A 141 31.94 13.69 -6.30
C GLY A 141 30.95 14.81 -6.01
N SER A 142 31.24 15.62 -5.00
CA SER A 142 30.54 16.88 -4.72
C SER A 142 30.85 17.92 -5.80
N PRO A 143 29.86 18.66 -6.35
CA PRO A 143 30.17 19.85 -7.11
C PRO A 143 30.52 21.01 -6.18
N ARG A 144 31.66 21.64 -6.49
CA ARG A 144 32.19 22.86 -5.89
C ARG A 144 31.26 24.05 -6.16
N SER A 145 31.00 24.82 -5.11
CA SER A 145 30.47 26.18 -5.18
C SER A 145 31.38 27.06 -6.04
N ARG A 146 30.79 27.75 -7.03
CA ARG A 146 31.45 28.75 -7.87
C ARG A 146 31.12 30.15 -7.31
N PRO A 147 32.08 31.09 -7.19
CA PRO A 147 31.82 32.42 -6.66
C PRO A 147 31.05 33.29 -7.66
N GLU A 148 30.20 34.18 -7.11
CA GLU A 148 29.60 35.34 -7.76
C GLU A 148 30.66 36.17 -8.49
N GLU A 149 30.39 36.44 -9.77
CA GLU A 149 31.17 37.35 -10.59
C GLU A 149 30.28 38.54 -10.96
N ALA A 150 30.82 39.73 -10.70
CA ALA A 150 30.15 41.00 -10.72
C ALA A 150 29.86 41.52 -12.14
N GLY A 151 28.65 42.07 -12.29
CA GLY A 151 28.28 43.25 -13.08
C GLY A 151 28.92 43.51 -14.45
N GLU A 152 28.12 43.33 -15.51
CA GLU A 152 28.23 44.10 -16.75
C GLU A 152 26.90 44.81 -17.08
N PRO A 153 26.95 46.04 -17.63
CA PRO A 153 25.79 46.90 -17.83
C PRO A 153 24.97 46.52 -19.07
N THR A 154 23.66 46.36 -18.88
CA THR A 154 22.69 46.08 -19.94
C THR A 154 22.43 47.33 -20.78
N PRO A 155 22.39 47.25 -22.13
CA PRO A 155 21.99 48.37 -22.99
C PRO A 155 20.49 48.68 -22.86
N PRO A 156 20.07 49.93 -23.16
CA PRO A 156 18.71 50.40 -22.93
C PRO A 156 17.70 49.64 -23.79
N ARG A 157 16.73 49.05 -23.09
CA ARG A 157 15.59 48.33 -23.62
C ARG A 157 14.62 49.33 -24.23
N THR A 158 14.42 49.28 -25.54
CA THR A 158 13.36 50.01 -26.24
C THR A 158 12.00 49.56 -25.70
N VAL A 159 11.28 50.47 -25.06
CA VAL A 159 9.94 50.25 -24.51
C VAL A 159 8.96 50.14 -25.67
N PRO A 160 8.31 48.97 -25.91
CA PRO A 160 7.20 48.89 -26.85
C PRO A 160 6.01 49.69 -26.30
N ALA A 161 5.30 50.38 -27.18
CA ALA A 161 4.11 51.15 -26.86
C ALA A 161 3.10 50.34 -26.02
N PRO A 162 2.39 50.99 -25.08
CA PRO A 162 1.46 50.33 -24.18
C PRO A 162 0.37 49.60 -24.97
N GLN A 163 0.32 48.27 -24.81
CA GLN A 163 -0.80 47.48 -25.28
C GLN A 163 -2.06 47.91 -24.50
N PRO A 164 -3.21 48.07 -25.17
CA PRO A 164 -4.46 48.32 -24.49
C PRO A 164 -4.72 47.20 -23.46
N PRO A 165 -5.24 47.53 -22.26
CA PRO A 165 -5.48 46.54 -21.22
C PRO A 165 -6.34 45.40 -21.76
N PRO A 166 -5.99 44.13 -21.49
CA PRO A 166 -6.85 43.01 -21.83
C PRO A 166 -8.21 43.25 -21.21
N ALA A 167 -9.27 43.10 -22.01
CA ALA A 167 -10.64 43.14 -21.52
C ALA A 167 -10.75 42.18 -20.31
N PRO A 168 -11.46 42.57 -19.23
CA PRO A 168 -11.62 41.72 -18.07
C PRO A 168 -12.15 40.35 -18.52
N GLU A 169 -11.38 39.28 -18.29
CA GLU A 169 -11.84 37.91 -18.47
C GLU A 169 -13.12 37.74 -17.67
N GLU A 170 -14.22 37.46 -18.37
CA GLU A 170 -15.49 37.17 -17.72
C GLU A 170 -15.29 36.01 -16.73
N PRO A 171 -15.79 36.14 -15.48
CA PRO A 171 -15.66 35.08 -14.50
C PRO A 171 -16.29 33.79 -15.05
N PRO A 172 -15.67 32.62 -14.82
CA PRO A 172 -16.15 31.35 -15.35
C PRO A 172 -17.62 31.15 -14.94
N GLU A 173 -18.48 30.90 -15.93
CA GLU A 173 -19.91 30.72 -15.67
C GLU A 173 -20.12 29.59 -14.64
N PRO A 174 -21.02 29.78 -13.66
CA PRO A 174 -21.32 28.76 -12.67
C PRO A 174 -21.86 27.50 -13.34
N PRO A 175 -21.62 26.30 -12.76
CA PRO A 175 -22.08 25.04 -13.33
C PRO A 175 -23.61 25.03 -13.46
N ARG A 176 -24.11 25.09 -14.70
CA ARG A 176 -25.54 25.00 -15.02
C ARG A 176 -25.93 23.53 -15.23
N ARG A 177 -27.12 23.17 -14.77
CA ARG A 177 -27.76 21.88 -15.12
C ARG A 177 -27.85 21.75 -16.63
N ARG A 178 -27.39 20.63 -17.16
CA ARG A 178 -27.47 20.35 -18.60
C ARG A 178 -28.87 19.80 -18.93
N SER A 179 -29.37 20.17 -20.09
CA SER A 179 -30.62 19.59 -20.57
C SER A 179 -30.40 18.11 -20.98
N PRO A 180 -31.43 17.26 -20.94
CA PRO A 180 -31.31 15.88 -21.41
C PRO A 180 -30.81 15.77 -22.86
N ALA A 181 -31.22 16.70 -23.73
CA ALA A 181 -30.77 16.75 -25.11
C ALA A 181 -29.26 17.01 -25.23
N GLU A 182 -28.70 17.87 -24.37
CA GLU A 182 -27.26 18.13 -24.34
C GLU A 182 -26.45 16.91 -23.89
N LEU A 183 -26.96 16.14 -22.92
CA LEU A 183 -26.30 14.91 -22.48
C LEU A 183 -26.35 13.82 -23.57
N THR A 184 -27.46 13.70 -24.28
CA THR A 184 -27.57 12.79 -25.44
C THR A 184 -26.59 13.20 -26.54
N ALA A 185 -26.54 14.49 -26.90
CA ALA A 185 -25.60 14.99 -27.91
C ALA A 185 -24.14 14.76 -27.50
N LEU A 186 -23.82 14.89 -26.20
CA LEU A 186 -22.48 14.61 -25.69
C LEU A 186 -22.14 13.11 -25.79
N ALA A 187 -23.07 12.22 -25.45
CA ALA A 187 -22.89 10.77 -25.61
C ALA A 187 -22.68 10.38 -27.09
N GLU A 188 -23.49 10.93 -28.00
CA GLU A 188 -23.35 10.72 -29.44
C GLU A 188 -21.99 11.20 -29.98
N ARG A 189 -21.52 12.36 -29.50
CA ARG A 189 -20.19 12.88 -29.83
C ARG A 189 -19.09 11.93 -29.39
N ILE A 190 -19.15 11.41 -28.16
CA ILE A 190 -18.17 10.43 -27.65
C ILE A 190 -18.17 9.17 -28.52
N THR A 191 -19.34 8.64 -28.89
CA THR A 191 -19.46 7.49 -29.78
C THR A 191 -18.94 7.76 -31.20
N ALA A 192 -19.14 8.97 -31.73
CA ALA A 192 -18.60 9.37 -33.03
C ALA A 192 -17.05 9.42 -33.01
N LEU A 193 -16.46 10.02 -31.97
CA LEU A 193 -15.01 10.07 -31.79
C LEU A 193 -14.41 8.65 -31.67
N HIS A 194 -15.11 7.74 -30.99
CA HIS A 194 -14.66 6.35 -30.88
C HIS A 194 -14.60 5.64 -32.23
N ARG A 195 -15.63 5.81 -33.07
CA ARG A 195 -15.65 5.25 -34.44
C ARG A 195 -14.53 5.81 -35.32
N GLN A 196 -14.04 7.01 -35.02
CA GLN A 196 -12.90 7.64 -35.70
C GLN A 196 -11.54 7.23 -35.11
N GLY A 197 -11.52 6.45 -34.02
CA GLY A 197 -10.28 6.06 -33.33
C GLY A 197 -9.64 7.17 -32.50
N ALA A 198 -10.35 8.26 -32.21
CA ALA A 198 -9.82 9.45 -31.51
C ALA A 198 -9.76 9.25 -29.97
N THR A 199 -8.95 8.29 -29.50
CA THR A 199 -8.90 7.88 -28.09
C THR A 199 -8.49 9.00 -27.12
N GLN A 200 -7.54 9.85 -27.51
CA GLN A 200 -7.10 10.98 -26.68
C GLN A 200 -8.19 12.03 -26.50
N GLU A 201 -8.94 12.33 -27.56
CA GLU A 201 -10.04 13.31 -27.52
C GLU A 201 -11.19 12.81 -26.64
N ILE A 202 -11.52 11.52 -26.71
CA ILE A 202 -12.50 10.89 -25.83
C ILE A 202 -12.04 11.02 -24.37
N THR A 203 -10.79 10.67 -24.08
CA THR A 203 -10.25 10.72 -22.71
C THR A 203 -10.32 12.13 -22.14
N SER A 204 -9.91 13.14 -22.94
CA SER A 204 -10.00 14.55 -22.56
C SER A 204 -11.44 14.99 -22.33
N LEU A 205 -12.36 14.64 -23.23
CA LEU A 205 -13.78 15.00 -23.14
C LEU A 205 -14.46 14.37 -21.92
N LEU A 206 -14.17 13.10 -21.62
CA LEU A 206 -14.68 12.41 -20.43
C LEU A 206 -14.12 13.04 -19.15
N GLY A 207 -12.83 13.39 -19.11
CA GLY A 207 -12.23 14.09 -17.98
C GLY A 207 -12.86 15.45 -17.72
N GLN A 208 -13.09 16.24 -18.79
CA GLN A 208 -13.79 17.53 -18.70
C GLN A 208 -15.24 17.35 -18.24
N ALA A 209 -15.96 16.36 -18.77
CA ALA A 209 -17.32 16.07 -18.38
C ALA A 209 -17.40 15.70 -16.89
N ALA A 210 -16.50 14.84 -16.41
CA ALA A 210 -16.43 14.44 -15.01
C ALA A 210 -16.17 15.63 -14.06
N ALA A 211 -15.32 16.59 -14.48
CA ALA A 211 -15.01 17.77 -13.69
C ALA A 211 -16.14 18.80 -13.66
N LEU A 212 -16.81 19.02 -14.80
CA LEU A 212 -17.73 20.15 -15.00
C LEU A 212 -19.21 19.79 -14.80
N LEU A 213 -19.59 18.52 -14.96
CA LEU A 213 -20.98 18.11 -14.80
C LEU A 213 -21.37 18.00 -13.33
N LEU A 214 -22.64 18.36 -13.06
CA LEU A 214 -23.26 18.10 -11.78
C LEU A 214 -23.40 16.58 -11.56
N PRO A 215 -23.37 16.10 -10.31
CA PRO A 215 -23.45 14.68 -9.98
C PRO A 215 -24.55 13.89 -10.70
N LEU A 216 -25.77 14.44 -10.73
CA LEU A 216 -26.92 13.84 -11.41
C LEU A 216 -26.72 13.76 -12.93
N ASP A 217 -26.12 14.79 -13.53
CA ASP A 217 -25.87 14.84 -14.97
C ASP A 217 -24.73 13.88 -15.36
N THR A 218 -23.71 13.74 -14.50
CA THR A 218 -22.66 12.72 -14.63
C THR A 218 -23.25 11.32 -14.61
N ALA A 219 -24.14 11.00 -13.66
CA ALA A 219 -24.78 9.70 -13.58
C ALA A 219 -25.70 9.42 -14.79
N ARG A 220 -26.43 10.44 -15.27
CA ARG A 220 -27.25 10.33 -16.48
C ARG A 220 -26.41 10.06 -17.73
N LEU A 221 -25.31 10.80 -17.91
CA LEU A 221 -24.39 10.59 -19.03
C LEU A 221 -23.74 9.21 -18.96
N ALA A 222 -23.30 8.78 -17.77
CA ALA A 222 -22.77 7.43 -17.55
C ALA A 222 -23.79 6.35 -17.96
N GLY A 223 -25.06 6.51 -17.58
CA GLY A 223 -26.12 5.58 -17.98
C GLY A 223 -26.45 5.58 -19.48
N LEU A 224 -26.28 6.71 -20.18
CA LEU A 224 -26.36 6.76 -21.65
C LEU A 224 -25.20 6.00 -22.29
N LEU A 225 -23.97 6.25 -21.82
CA LEU A 225 -22.76 5.58 -22.30
C LEU A 225 -22.77 4.08 -22.00
N ALA A 226 -23.30 3.65 -20.86
CA ALA A 226 -23.41 2.23 -20.50
C ALA A 226 -24.35 1.45 -21.43
N ARG A 227 -25.39 2.11 -22.00
CA ARG A 227 -26.39 1.45 -22.87
C ARG A 227 -26.01 1.40 -24.35
N GLY A 228 -25.14 2.31 -24.82
CA GLY A 228 -24.83 2.40 -26.25
C GLY A 228 -23.59 3.23 -26.59
N GLY A 229 -22.76 3.53 -25.60
CA GLY A 229 -21.49 4.22 -25.78
C GLY A 229 -20.33 3.25 -26.10
N PRO A 230 -19.12 3.80 -26.28
CA PRO A 230 -17.91 3.00 -26.41
C PRO A 230 -17.66 2.13 -25.17
N PRO A 231 -16.96 0.99 -25.32
CA PRO A 231 -16.58 0.18 -24.17
C PRO A 231 -15.79 1.02 -23.16
N ASP A 232 -16.06 0.80 -21.89
CA ASP A 232 -15.47 1.48 -20.73
C ASP A 232 -15.71 3.00 -20.62
N ALA A 233 -16.40 3.66 -21.55
CA ALA A 233 -16.60 5.10 -21.50
C ALA A 233 -17.40 5.55 -20.26
N SER A 234 -18.42 4.78 -19.86
CA SER A 234 -19.19 5.06 -18.63
C SER A 234 -18.34 4.90 -17.37
N VAL A 235 -17.52 3.85 -17.32
CA VAL A 235 -16.57 3.58 -16.22
C VAL A 235 -15.49 4.65 -16.13
N GLN A 236 -14.93 5.07 -17.26
CA GLN A 236 -13.93 6.14 -17.30
C GLN A 236 -14.50 7.48 -16.84
N LEU A 237 -15.72 7.82 -17.27
CA LEU A 237 -16.43 9.00 -16.79
C LEU A 237 -16.62 8.96 -15.26
N ALA A 238 -17.13 7.83 -14.75
CA ALA A 238 -17.38 7.64 -13.33
C ALA A 238 -16.09 7.75 -12.51
N ARG A 239 -15.02 7.05 -12.93
CA ARG A 239 -13.69 7.14 -12.30
C ARG A 239 -13.15 8.58 -12.31
N GLY A 240 -13.36 9.31 -13.39
CA GLY A 240 -12.94 10.71 -13.53
C GLY A 240 -13.55 11.64 -12.47
N ALA A 241 -14.73 11.31 -11.93
CA ALA A 241 -15.38 12.12 -10.90
C ALA A 241 -14.59 12.16 -9.57
N ALA A 242 -13.68 11.21 -9.36
CA ALA A 242 -12.76 11.23 -8.22
C ALA A 242 -11.74 12.38 -8.28
N ALA A 243 -11.52 13.02 -9.43
CA ALA A 243 -10.70 14.23 -9.52
C ALA A 243 -11.44 15.50 -9.06
N GLY A 244 -12.75 15.41 -8.86
CA GLY A 244 -13.57 16.53 -8.40
C GLY A 244 -13.44 16.81 -6.90
N THR A 245 -14.23 17.79 -6.43
CA THR A 245 -14.30 18.11 -5.00
C THR A 245 -14.85 16.91 -4.19
N PRO A 246 -14.55 16.81 -2.88
CA PRO A 246 -15.01 15.68 -2.07
C PRO A 246 -16.54 15.54 -2.06
N THR A 247 -17.25 16.67 -2.07
CA THR A 247 -18.71 16.72 -2.18
C THR A 247 -19.21 16.22 -3.53
N GLN A 248 -18.60 16.67 -4.63
CA GLN A 248 -18.98 16.22 -5.98
C GLN A 248 -18.75 14.72 -6.17
N ALA A 249 -17.62 14.19 -5.69
CA ALA A 249 -17.30 12.76 -5.78
C ALA A 249 -18.31 11.91 -4.98
N ALA A 250 -18.58 12.27 -3.72
CA ALA A 250 -19.54 11.56 -2.87
C ALA A 250 -20.98 11.62 -3.42
N SER A 251 -21.42 12.80 -3.88
CA SER A 251 -22.74 12.94 -4.50
C SER A 251 -22.84 12.15 -5.81
N THR A 252 -21.78 12.13 -6.63
CA THR A 252 -21.78 11.35 -7.88
C THR A 252 -21.88 9.86 -7.59
N LEU A 253 -21.17 9.37 -6.58
CA LEU A 253 -21.26 7.98 -6.13
C LEU A 253 -22.69 7.62 -5.70
N ALA A 254 -23.36 8.48 -4.93
CA ALA A 254 -24.74 8.28 -4.52
C ALA A 254 -25.71 8.27 -5.72
N GLU A 255 -25.55 9.20 -6.67
CA GLU A 255 -26.38 9.27 -7.88
C GLU A 255 -26.20 8.03 -8.77
N LEU A 256 -24.96 7.57 -8.99
CA LEU A 256 -24.67 6.35 -9.75
C LEU A 256 -25.36 5.12 -9.11
N ARG A 257 -25.30 4.99 -7.78
CA ARG A 257 -26.00 3.91 -7.06
C ARG A 257 -27.50 4.00 -7.17
N SER A 258 -28.07 5.20 -7.04
CA SER A 258 -29.52 5.41 -7.18
C SER A 258 -30.03 5.07 -8.58
N ALA A 259 -29.18 5.27 -9.60
CA ALA A 259 -29.47 4.93 -10.99
C ALA A 259 -29.24 3.45 -11.34
N GLY A 260 -28.79 2.62 -10.39
CA GLY A 260 -28.48 1.20 -10.61
C GLY A 260 -27.19 0.93 -11.39
N LEU A 261 -26.31 1.92 -11.51
CA LEU A 261 -25.03 1.83 -12.22
C LEU A 261 -23.94 1.27 -11.30
N ALA A 262 -24.09 0.00 -10.92
CA ALA A 262 -23.29 -0.64 -9.88
C ALA A 262 -21.79 -0.75 -10.25
N GLN A 263 -21.48 -1.02 -11.52
CA GLN A 263 -20.10 -1.11 -11.99
C GLN A 263 -19.41 0.25 -11.94
N GLU A 264 -20.04 1.29 -12.47
CA GLU A 264 -19.54 2.66 -12.44
C GLU A 264 -19.36 3.17 -11.02
N ALA A 265 -20.31 2.88 -10.12
CA ALA A 265 -20.20 3.23 -8.72
C ALA A 265 -19.01 2.52 -8.04
N THR A 266 -18.80 1.24 -8.32
CA THR A 266 -17.66 0.47 -7.79
C THR A 266 -16.33 1.05 -8.28
N GLU A 267 -16.25 1.39 -9.55
CA GLU A 267 -15.05 1.96 -10.16
C GLU A 267 -14.73 3.37 -9.65
N LEU A 268 -15.76 4.21 -9.44
CA LEU A 268 -15.58 5.47 -8.74
C LEU A 268 -15.10 5.24 -7.30
N PHE A 269 -15.71 4.33 -6.55
CA PHE A 269 -15.28 4.04 -5.17
C PHE A 269 -13.82 3.60 -5.09
N HIS A 270 -13.36 2.70 -5.97
CA HIS A 270 -11.96 2.31 -6.04
C HIS A 270 -11.02 3.47 -6.38
N ALA A 271 -11.47 4.43 -7.20
CA ALA A 271 -10.69 5.62 -7.52
C ALA A 271 -10.46 6.51 -6.29
N LEU A 272 -11.41 6.54 -5.34
CA LEU A 272 -11.29 7.29 -4.08
C LEU A 272 -10.17 6.77 -3.17
N TRP A 273 -9.63 5.58 -3.41
CA TRP A 273 -8.45 5.10 -2.66
C TRP A 273 -7.20 5.93 -2.93
N ALA A 274 -7.11 6.59 -4.10
CA ALA A 274 -6.01 7.47 -4.47
C ALA A 274 -6.26 8.94 -4.06
N TYR A 275 -7.35 9.23 -3.33
CA TYR A 275 -7.68 10.59 -2.89
C TYR A 275 -6.59 11.12 -1.95
N PRO A 276 -6.17 12.39 -2.04
CA PRO A 276 -5.06 12.86 -1.22
C PRO A 276 -5.44 12.90 0.27
N ALA A 277 -4.48 12.54 1.13
CA ALA A 277 -4.72 12.31 2.57
C ALA A 277 -5.27 13.54 3.31
N ASP A 278 -4.93 14.75 2.86
CA ASP A 278 -5.41 16.01 3.41
C ASP A 278 -6.86 16.34 3.04
N ALA A 279 -7.35 15.81 1.92
CA ALA A 279 -8.73 15.98 1.47
C ALA A 279 -9.67 14.85 1.95
N LEU A 280 -9.11 13.74 2.45
CA LEU A 280 -9.89 12.59 2.92
C LEU A 280 -10.89 12.93 4.04
N PRO A 281 -10.56 13.74 5.07
CA PRO A 281 -11.54 14.10 6.11
C PRO A 281 -12.80 14.77 5.54
N ALA A 282 -12.64 15.63 4.53
CA ALA A 282 -13.76 16.27 3.86
C ALA A 282 -14.57 15.28 3.00
N LEU A 283 -13.90 14.30 2.37
CA LEU A 283 -14.55 13.23 1.62
C LEU A 283 -15.42 12.34 2.51
N LEU A 284 -14.90 11.93 3.68
CA LEU A 284 -15.67 11.11 4.62
C LEU A 284 -16.94 11.83 5.10
N VAL A 285 -16.84 13.13 5.44
CA VAL A 285 -18.01 13.95 5.78
C VAL A 285 -19.00 14.03 4.61
N ALA A 286 -18.50 14.17 3.38
CA ALA A 286 -19.37 14.22 2.20
C ALA A 286 -20.08 12.89 1.93
N LEU A 287 -19.38 11.75 2.09
CA LEU A 287 -19.95 10.41 1.96
C LEU A 287 -21.04 10.16 3.01
N GLU A 288 -20.79 10.50 4.28
CA GLU A 288 -21.79 10.40 5.36
C GLU A 288 -23.04 11.25 5.08
N ARG A 289 -22.85 12.51 4.64
CA ARG A 289 -23.96 13.39 4.23
C ARG A 289 -24.75 12.84 3.04
N ALA A 290 -24.08 12.10 2.15
CA ALA A 290 -24.70 11.40 1.03
C ALA A 290 -25.27 10.01 1.40
N GLY A 291 -25.29 9.67 2.70
CA GLY A 291 -25.79 8.39 3.22
C GLY A 291 -24.85 7.20 3.05
N GLN A 292 -23.63 7.40 2.54
CA GLN A 292 -22.65 6.36 2.21
C GLN A 292 -21.74 5.99 3.40
N HIS A 293 -22.35 5.64 4.54
CA HIS A 293 -21.61 5.34 5.78
C HIS A 293 -20.74 4.08 5.66
N ALA A 294 -21.23 3.05 4.97
CA ALA A 294 -20.48 1.81 4.74
C ALA A 294 -19.21 2.08 3.93
N ASP A 295 -19.32 2.89 2.86
CA ASP A 295 -18.16 3.28 2.05
C ASP A 295 -17.15 4.09 2.82
N SER A 296 -17.61 4.97 3.71
CA SER A 296 -16.73 5.78 4.57
C SER A 296 -15.90 4.87 5.48
N ALA A 297 -16.54 3.86 6.09
CA ALA A 297 -15.87 2.87 6.92
C ALA A 297 -14.88 2.00 6.11
N THR A 298 -15.29 1.52 4.93
CA THR A 298 -14.41 0.77 4.03
C THR A 298 -13.21 1.61 3.59
N LEU A 299 -13.41 2.89 3.26
CA LEU A 299 -12.32 3.77 2.83
C LEU A 299 -11.31 3.99 3.97
N LEU A 300 -11.77 4.24 5.20
CA LEU A 300 -10.89 4.31 6.37
C LEU A 300 -10.12 3.01 6.60
N TRP A 301 -10.78 1.87 6.41
CA TRP A 301 -10.13 0.57 6.53
C TRP A 301 -9.01 0.39 5.50
N GLU A 302 -9.24 0.73 4.23
CA GLU A 302 -8.19 0.66 3.21
C GLU A 302 -7.01 1.58 3.56
N TRP A 303 -7.30 2.78 4.05
CA TRP A 303 -6.28 3.74 4.50
C TRP A 303 -5.49 3.27 5.72
N GLY A 304 -6.03 2.35 6.54
CA GLY A 304 -5.28 1.70 7.61
C GLY A 304 -4.07 0.89 7.12
N SER A 305 -4.06 0.53 5.84
CA SER A 305 -2.95 -0.17 5.16
C SER A 305 -1.98 0.77 4.42
N ALA A 306 -2.21 2.10 4.45
CA ALA A 306 -1.36 3.07 3.77
C ALA A 306 0.10 3.09 4.30
N PRO A 307 1.09 3.57 3.53
CA PRO A 307 2.45 3.76 4.04
C PRO A 307 2.48 4.62 5.32
N THR A 308 3.46 4.37 6.20
CA THR A 308 3.56 5.02 7.53
C THR A 308 3.40 6.54 7.51
N ALA A 309 4.10 7.23 6.59
CA ALA A 309 4.03 8.68 6.49
C ALA A 309 2.63 9.19 6.08
N GLU A 310 1.97 8.47 5.17
CA GLU A 310 0.64 8.81 4.66
C GLU A 310 -0.43 8.53 5.72
N LEU A 311 -0.31 7.41 6.45
CA LEU A 311 -1.17 7.08 7.59
C LEU A 311 -1.04 8.10 8.73
N ALA A 312 0.19 8.52 9.05
CA ALA A 312 0.43 9.55 10.07
C ALA A 312 -0.16 10.91 9.67
N ALA A 313 0.03 11.31 8.41
CA ALA A 313 -0.53 12.54 7.87
C ALA A 313 -2.07 12.54 7.89
N LEU A 314 -2.69 11.41 7.54
CA LEU A 314 -4.13 11.24 7.61
C LEU A 314 -4.64 11.29 9.05
N ALA A 315 -4.04 10.55 9.98
CA ALA A 315 -4.44 10.57 11.39
C ALA A 315 -4.39 11.99 11.97
N ALA A 316 -3.33 12.75 11.67
CA ALA A 316 -3.22 14.15 12.05
C ALA A 316 -4.25 15.05 11.34
N GLY A 317 -4.60 14.74 10.09
CA GLY A 317 -5.66 15.42 9.34
C GLY A 317 -7.05 15.21 9.94
N LEU A 318 -7.38 13.97 10.31
CA LEU A 318 -8.63 13.62 10.98
C LEU A 318 -8.74 14.32 12.34
N GLU A 319 -7.68 14.33 13.14
CA GLU A 319 -7.67 15.03 14.42
C GLU A 319 -7.89 16.54 14.26
N ARG A 320 -7.21 17.18 13.30
CA ARG A 320 -7.43 18.61 12.98
C ARG A 320 -8.85 18.90 12.49
N ALA A 321 -9.49 17.94 11.85
CA ALA A 321 -10.88 18.04 11.41
C ALA A 321 -11.91 17.71 12.52
N GLY A 322 -11.46 17.44 13.75
CA GLY A 322 -12.33 17.08 14.88
C GLY A 322 -12.87 15.65 14.82
N ARG A 323 -12.25 14.78 14.02
CA ARG A 323 -12.63 13.38 13.82
C ARG A 323 -11.73 12.41 14.61
N SER A 324 -11.63 12.64 15.91
CA SER A 324 -10.72 11.89 16.80
C SER A 324 -11.03 10.40 16.90
N GLU A 325 -12.31 10.01 16.82
CA GLU A 325 -12.71 8.60 16.85
C GLU A 325 -12.25 7.84 15.59
N ASP A 326 -12.30 8.49 14.42
CA ASP A 326 -11.80 7.89 13.17
C ASP A 326 -10.28 7.82 13.17
N ALA A 327 -9.60 8.87 13.67
CA ALA A 327 -8.15 8.85 13.85
C ALA A 327 -7.74 7.69 14.77
N ARG A 328 -8.47 7.50 15.88
CA ARG A 328 -8.22 6.38 16.80
C ARG A 328 -8.48 5.03 16.15
N THR A 329 -9.59 4.88 15.40
CA THR A 329 -9.92 3.64 14.68
C THR A 329 -8.84 3.28 13.67
N LEU A 330 -8.36 4.27 12.90
CA LEU A 330 -7.27 4.12 11.96
C LEU A 330 -5.97 3.67 12.64
N LEU A 331 -5.59 4.31 13.75
CA LEU A 331 -4.40 3.93 14.54
C LEU A 331 -4.51 2.56 15.18
N ARG A 332 -5.71 2.19 15.65
CA ARG A 332 -6.00 0.85 16.18
C ARG A 332 -5.81 -0.23 15.12
N GLN A 333 -6.23 0.03 13.88
CA GLN A 333 -5.99 -0.88 12.77
C GLN A 333 -4.48 -1.03 12.47
N ALA A 334 -3.71 0.06 12.59
CA ALA A 334 -2.27 0.02 12.42
C ALA A 334 -1.56 -0.82 13.50
N ALA A 335 -2.20 -1.13 14.64
CA ALA A 335 -1.61 -1.93 15.72
C ALA A 335 -1.16 -3.34 15.29
N GLY A 336 -1.68 -3.87 14.18
CA GLY A 336 -1.24 -5.14 13.60
C GLY A 336 0.17 -5.10 12.98
N ARG A 337 0.72 -3.91 12.70
CA ARG A 337 1.98 -3.73 11.97
C ARG A 337 3.21 -4.25 12.74
N PRO A 338 4.33 -4.54 12.04
CA PRO A 338 5.59 -4.88 12.66
C PRO A 338 6.12 -3.78 13.60
N ALA A 339 6.90 -4.17 14.62
CA ALA A 339 7.41 -3.24 15.63
C ALA A 339 8.26 -2.10 15.07
N ALA A 340 9.02 -2.35 13.99
CA ALA A 340 9.81 -1.31 13.31
C ALA A 340 8.90 -0.25 12.67
N GLU A 341 7.88 -0.66 11.90
CA GLU A 341 6.91 0.25 11.29
C GLU A 341 6.13 1.05 12.36
N LEU A 342 5.77 0.40 13.47
CA LEU A 342 5.08 1.06 14.58
C LEU A 342 5.96 2.11 15.28
N THR A 343 7.26 1.86 15.36
CA THR A 343 8.23 2.82 15.90
C THR A 343 8.32 4.05 15.00
N ASP A 344 8.45 3.84 13.69
CA ASP A 344 8.48 4.92 12.70
C ASP A 344 7.16 5.72 12.69
N LEU A 345 6.02 5.01 12.81
CA LEU A 345 4.70 5.64 12.89
C LEU A 345 4.59 6.51 14.13
N ALA A 346 4.91 5.98 15.31
CA ALA A 346 4.86 6.72 16.57
C ALA A 346 5.78 7.95 16.54
N GLY A 347 6.94 7.86 15.89
CA GLY A 347 7.87 8.99 15.73
C GLY A 347 7.40 10.06 14.72
N THR A 348 6.54 9.69 13.77
CA THR A 348 6.00 10.62 12.77
C THR A 348 4.72 11.32 13.26
N LEU A 349 3.98 10.69 14.18
CA LEU A 349 2.72 11.23 14.70
C LEU A 349 2.94 12.47 15.59
N PRO A 350 1.99 13.43 15.59
CA PRO A 350 1.91 14.45 16.62
C PRO A 350 1.75 13.82 18.01
N GLU A 351 2.29 14.46 19.04
CA GLU A 351 2.34 13.91 20.39
C GLU A 351 1.01 13.44 21.02
N PRO A 352 -0.16 14.11 20.83
CA PRO A 352 -1.40 13.55 21.37
C PRO A 352 -1.76 12.20 20.72
N LEU A 353 -1.45 12.02 19.44
CA LEU A 353 -1.79 10.81 18.68
C LEU A 353 -0.78 9.68 18.90
N SER A 354 0.51 9.99 19.09
CA SER A 354 1.52 9.00 19.48
C SER A 354 1.13 8.34 20.81
N GLY A 355 0.70 9.12 21.82
CA GLY A 355 0.24 8.60 23.11
C GLY A 355 -1.01 7.73 22.99
N VAL A 356 -1.97 8.09 22.12
CA VAL A 356 -3.13 7.26 21.80
C VAL A 356 -2.72 5.92 21.20
N LEU A 357 -1.82 5.94 20.21
CA LEU A 357 -1.30 4.71 19.59
C LEU A 357 -0.60 3.82 20.63
N LEU A 358 0.28 4.38 21.46
CA LEU A 358 1.04 3.62 22.46
C LEU A 358 0.12 2.97 23.52
N ARG A 359 -0.94 3.66 23.96
CA ARG A 359 -1.96 3.08 24.84
C ARG A 359 -2.72 1.94 24.18
N ASP A 360 -3.16 2.12 22.94
CA ASP A 360 -3.88 1.07 22.23
C ASP A 360 -2.96 -0.14 21.92
N LEU A 361 -1.67 0.09 21.66
CA LEU A 361 -0.67 -0.99 21.54
C LEU A 361 -0.48 -1.76 22.84
N ALA A 362 -0.34 -1.07 23.98
CA ALA A 362 -0.25 -1.70 25.30
C ALA A 362 -1.47 -2.59 25.60
N ALA A 363 -2.66 -2.16 25.17
CA ALA A 363 -3.91 -2.91 25.38
C ALA A 363 -4.06 -4.11 24.43
N LEU A 364 -3.58 -4.03 23.19
CA LEU A 364 -3.89 -4.99 22.12
C LEU A 364 -2.75 -5.99 21.84
N ARG A 365 -1.50 -5.65 22.13
CA ARG A 365 -0.34 -6.49 21.78
C ARG A 365 0.00 -7.48 22.90
N PRO A 366 0.43 -8.71 22.55
CA PRO A 366 0.90 -9.66 23.55
C PRO A 366 2.25 -9.23 24.15
N PRO A 367 2.61 -9.73 25.34
CA PRO A 367 3.83 -9.33 26.05
C PRO A 367 5.12 -9.42 25.21
N ALA A 368 5.30 -10.50 24.45
CA ALA A 368 6.50 -10.70 23.63
C ALA A 368 6.65 -9.64 22.53
N GLU A 369 5.54 -9.22 21.92
CA GLU A 369 5.52 -8.14 20.94
C GLU A 369 5.79 -6.77 21.58
N LEU A 370 5.25 -6.53 22.76
CA LEU A 370 5.51 -5.31 23.52
C LEU A 370 6.98 -5.18 23.92
N VAL A 371 7.65 -6.29 24.25
CA VAL A 371 9.10 -6.29 24.51
C VAL A 371 9.91 -5.98 23.24
N ARG A 372 9.52 -6.53 22.08
CA ARG A 372 10.14 -6.18 20.79
C ARG A 372 9.98 -4.70 20.46
N LEU A 373 8.76 -4.19 20.61
CA LEU A 373 8.45 -2.77 20.40
C LEU A 373 9.24 -1.88 21.37
N ALA A 374 9.23 -2.20 22.66
CA ALA A 374 9.97 -1.44 23.67
C ALA A 374 11.48 -1.42 23.39
N THR A 375 12.04 -2.52 22.91
CA THR A 375 13.44 -2.59 22.45
C THR A 375 13.69 -1.63 21.28
N ALA A 376 12.80 -1.63 20.27
CA ALA A 376 12.90 -0.72 19.13
C ALA A 376 12.72 0.76 19.51
N LEU A 377 11.89 1.04 20.51
CA LEU A 377 11.65 2.38 21.04
C LEU A 377 12.74 2.87 22.00
N ALA A 378 13.61 2.01 22.52
CA ALA A 378 14.61 2.37 23.53
C ALA A 378 15.51 3.57 23.14
N PRO A 379 15.92 3.76 21.87
CA PRO A 379 16.63 4.97 21.44
C PRO A 379 15.78 6.26 21.51
N HIS A 380 14.46 6.14 21.42
CA HIS A 380 13.49 7.23 21.37
C HIS A 380 12.83 7.43 22.75
N ARG A 381 13.59 7.98 23.69
CA ARG A 381 13.22 8.07 25.12
C ARG A 381 11.78 8.53 25.39
N ARG A 382 11.28 9.55 24.68
CA ARG A 382 9.90 10.05 24.86
C ARG A 382 8.84 9.00 24.52
N LEU A 383 9.01 8.30 23.40
CA LEU A 383 8.07 7.25 22.96
C LEU A 383 8.16 6.03 23.87
N TYR A 384 9.37 5.68 24.30
CA TYR A 384 9.57 4.62 25.28
C TYR A 384 8.87 4.95 26.61
N ASP A 385 9.08 6.16 27.13
CA ASP A 385 8.44 6.63 28.37
C ASP A 385 6.91 6.66 28.22
N GLY A 386 6.39 7.03 27.05
CA GLY A 386 4.96 6.97 26.73
C GLY A 386 4.40 5.54 26.74
N LEU A 387 5.11 4.57 26.15
CA LEU A 387 4.72 3.16 26.22
C LEU A 387 4.76 2.64 27.66
N LEU A 388 5.80 2.99 28.41
CA LEU A 388 5.95 2.59 29.80
C LEU A 388 4.83 3.17 30.67
N ALA A 389 4.48 4.44 30.47
CA ALA A 389 3.35 5.08 31.14
C ALA A 389 2.04 4.32 30.88
N ALA A 390 1.76 3.97 29.63
CA ALA A 390 0.58 3.17 29.27
C ALA A 390 0.55 1.79 29.94
N LEU A 391 1.70 1.12 30.07
CA LEU A 391 1.77 -0.17 30.77
C LEU A 391 1.58 -0.03 32.28
N LEU A 392 2.01 1.08 32.88
CA LEU A 392 1.89 1.35 34.31
C LEU A 392 0.48 1.81 34.72
N GLU A 393 -0.33 2.33 33.79
CA GLU A 393 -1.75 2.66 34.03
C GLU A 393 -2.56 1.45 34.54
N ASP A 394 -2.23 0.23 34.07
CA ASP A 394 -2.77 -1.04 34.59
C ASP A 394 -1.62 -2.03 34.85
N GLU A 395 -0.76 -1.70 35.83
CA GLU A 395 0.39 -2.53 36.19
C GLU A 395 -0.04 -3.98 36.46
N GLY A 396 -1.19 -4.19 37.10
CA GLY A 396 -1.74 -5.50 37.44
C GLY A 396 -1.90 -6.43 36.24
N ARG A 397 -2.46 -5.90 35.13
CA ARG A 397 -2.60 -6.57 33.83
C ARG A 397 -1.25 -6.78 33.14
N HIS A 398 -0.34 -5.83 33.28
CA HIS A 398 0.93 -5.82 32.53
C HIS A 398 2.14 -6.34 33.32
N ARG A 399 1.95 -6.93 34.51
CA ARG A 399 3.04 -7.47 35.37
C ARG A 399 4.01 -8.38 34.61
N SER A 400 3.50 -9.31 33.80
CA SER A 400 4.33 -10.23 33.02
C SER A 400 5.15 -9.49 31.96
N THR A 401 4.54 -8.53 31.26
CA THR A 401 5.25 -7.67 30.28
C THR A 401 6.36 -6.87 30.96
N LEU A 402 6.07 -6.21 32.08
CA LEU A 402 7.04 -5.45 32.86
C LEU A 402 8.17 -6.34 33.40
N ALA A 403 7.88 -7.58 33.80
CA ALA A 403 8.91 -8.55 34.17
C ALA A 403 9.80 -8.93 32.98
N SER A 404 9.22 -9.17 31.79
CA SER A 404 9.98 -9.46 30.57
C SER A 404 10.84 -8.29 30.12
N LEU A 405 10.35 -7.04 30.23
CA LEU A 405 11.14 -5.84 29.96
C LEU A 405 12.38 -5.77 30.87
N ARG A 406 12.22 -6.03 32.17
CA ARG A 406 13.35 -6.11 33.11
C ARG A 406 14.33 -7.22 32.73
N GLY A 407 13.83 -8.40 32.34
CA GLY A 407 14.67 -9.50 31.86
C GLY A 407 15.46 -9.16 30.60
N ALA A 408 14.92 -8.31 29.73
CA ALA A 408 15.59 -7.77 28.55
C ALA A 408 16.52 -6.58 28.84
N GLY A 409 16.67 -6.18 30.11
CA GLY A 409 17.51 -5.06 30.53
C GLY A 409 16.91 -3.67 30.28
N LEU A 410 15.61 -3.58 29.98
CA LEU A 410 14.93 -2.31 29.71
C LEU A 410 14.42 -1.67 31.02
N PRO A 411 14.49 -0.33 31.15
CA PRO A 411 14.08 0.37 32.37
C PRO A 411 12.56 0.36 32.53
N THR A 412 12.06 -0.10 33.67
CA THR A 412 10.61 -0.19 33.96
C THR A 412 10.13 0.82 35.00
N ALA A 413 11.00 1.74 35.39
CA ALA A 413 10.64 2.92 36.15
C ALA A 413 10.71 4.13 35.20
N PRO A 414 9.74 5.07 35.29
CA PRO A 414 9.83 6.30 34.52
C PRO A 414 11.13 7.03 34.87
N ALA A 415 11.71 7.69 33.89
CA ALA A 415 12.85 8.55 34.11
C ALA A 415 12.50 9.63 35.16
N GLY A 416 13.00 9.47 36.39
CA GLY A 416 12.84 10.49 37.41
C GLY A 416 13.38 11.84 36.92
N PRO A 417 12.81 12.97 37.36
CA PRO A 417 13.35 14.28 37.03
C PRO A 417 14.83 14.31 37.40
N PRO A 418 15.69 14.97 36.58
CA PRO A 418 17.12 15.01 36.84
C PRO A 418 17.31 15.55 38.27
N ARG A 419 17.79 14.68 39.17
CA ARG A 419 18.03 15.05 40.57
C ARG A 419 18.93 16.26 40.55
N SER A 420 18.39 17.42 40.92
CA SER A 420 19.13 18.67 40.95
C SER A 420 20.32 18.48 41.88
N ARG A 421 21.52 18.68 41.31
CA ARG A 421 22.81 18.46 41.98
C ARG A 421 23.12 19.52 43.05
N TRP A 422 22.10 20.07 43.70
CA TRP A 422 22.17 21.22 44.60
C TRP A 422 22.10 20.85 46.10
N GLY A 423 22.29 19.57 46.45
CA GLY A 423 22.21 19.07 47.83
C GLY A 423 23.54 18.59 48.44
N ARG A 424 24.69 19.13 48.03
CA ARG A 424 25.95 18.96 48.78
C ARG A 424 26.64 20.31 48.93
N ARG A 425 26.37 20.99 50.05
CA ARG A 425 27.30 21.90 50.68
C ARG A 425 27.45 21.48 52.13
#